data_AF-R5J7R6-F1
#
_entry.id   AF-R5J7R6-F1
#
_cell.length_a   1.000
_cell.length_b   1.000
_cell.length_c   1.000
_cell.angle_alpha   90.00
_cell.angle_beta   90.00
_cell.angle_gamma   90.00
#
_symmetry.space_group_name_H-M   'P 1'
#
loop_
_entity.id
_entity.type
_entity.pdbx_description
1 polymer ?
#
loop_
_entity_poly.entity_id
_entity_poly.type
_entity_poly.pdbx_seq_one_letter_code
_entity_poly.pdbx_strand_id
1 'polypeptide(L)'
;MPLVAYNINLSTPNLEIAHDIAKKIRFIGGGLRYCKAMGVELKDRGITQVSINMTDYTKTALYRAFELVRIEARRYGVSIVGSEIIGLVPMEALIDTASYYLGLENFSMQQVLEARIMEE
;
A
#
# COMPACT_ATOMS: atom_id res chain seq x y z
N MET A 1 -14.32 -3.99 -8.39
CA MET A 1 -13.79 -3.87 -7.03
C MET A 1 -13.71 -2.40 -6.64
N PRO A 2 -14.01 -2.03 -5.38
CA PRO A 2 -13.81 -0.66 -4.93
C PRO A 2 -12.33 -0.29 -4.94
N LEU A 3 -12.05 0.99 -5.17
CA LEU A 3 -10.72 1.55 -5.08
C LEU A 3 -10.29 1.62 -3.61
N VAL A 4 -9.03 1.27 -3.32
CA VAL A 4 -8.42 1.45 -2.00
C VAL A 4 -7.41 2.59 -2.08
N ALA A 5 -7.62 3.63 -1.29
CA ALA A 5 -6.67 4.73 -1.13
C ALA A 5 -5.74 4.43 0.04
N TYR A 6 -4.45 4.38 -0.23
CA TYR A 6 -3.41 3.93 0.69
C TYR A 6 -2.17 4.81 0.55
N ASN A 7 -1.73 5.48 1.61
CA ASN A 7 -0.51 6.30 1.57
C ASN A 7 0.58 5.68 2.42
N ILE A 8 1.83 5.81 1.98
CA ILE A 8 3.01 5.29 2.69
C ILE A 8 3.94 6.46 3.00
N ASN A 9 4.24 6.66 4.28
CA ASN A 9 5.04 7.77 4.81
C ASN A 9 6.53 7.46 4.70
N LEU A 10 7.30 8.39 4.15
CA LEU A 10 8.75 8.30 4.02
C LEU A 10 9.45 9.23 5.00
N SER A 11 10.57 8.80 5.59
CA SER A 11 11.38 9.58 6.55
C SER A 11 12.18 10.72 5.92
N THR A 12 11.63 11.41 4.92
CA THR A 12 12.32 12.48 4.19
C THR A 12 11.35 13.60 3.82
N PRO A 13 11.76 14.87 3.92
CA PRO A 13 11.01 15.99 3.35
C PRO A 13 11.21 16.12 1.82
N ASN A 14 12.14 15.36 1.22
CA ASN A 14 12.43 15.49 -0.20
C ASN A 14 11.33 14.85 -1.06
N LEU A 15 10.47 15.72 -1.63
CA LEU A 15 9.34 15.33 -2.48
C LEU A 15 9.76 14.63 -3.77
N GLU A 16 10.95 14.91 -4.30
CA GLU A 16 11.45 14.25 -5.52
C GLU A 16 11.63 12.75 -5.31
N ILE A 17 12.12 12.34 -4.14
CA ILE A 17 12.26 10.93 -3.77
C ILE A 17 10.89 10.24 -3.80
N ALA A 18 9.86 10.85 -3.19
CA ALA A 18 8.51 10.31 -3.19
C ALA A 18 7.92 10.25 -4.62
N HIS A 19 8.16 11.26 -5.45
CA HIS A 19 7.74 11.26 -6.85
C HIS A 19 8.40 10.16 -7.67
N ASP A 20 9.70 9.94 -7.50
CA ASP A 20 10.43 8.94 -8.25
C ASP A 20 10.05 7.52 -7.83
N ILE A 21 9.86 7.28 -6.53
CA ILE A 21 9.29 6.02 -6.06
C ILE A 21 7.88 5.82 -6.64
N ALA A 22 7.02 6.84 -6.59
CA ALA A 22 5.68 6.77 -7.15
C ALA A 22 5.68 6.42 -8.66
N LYS A 23 6.61 7.00 -9.44
CA LYS A 23 6.78 6.68 -10.86
C LYS A 23 7.18 5.22 -11.09
N LYS A 24 8.03 4.65 -10.23
CA LYS A 24 8.46 3.24 -10.32
C LYS A 24 7.36 2.25 -9.98
N ILE A 25 6.50 2.56 -9.00
CA ILE A 25 5.47 1.62 -8.56
C ILE A 25 4.20 1.66 -9.40
N ARG A 26 3.87 2.80 -10.02
CA ARG A 26 2.60 2.97 -10.74
C ARG A 26 2.61 2.28 -12.10
N PHE A 27 1.46 1.77 -12.51
CA PHE A 27 1.32 1.00 -13.75
C PHE A 27 1.77 1.77 -15.00
N ILE A 28 1.43 3.05 -15.10
CA ILE A 28 1.81 3.90 -16.25
C ILE A 28 3.33 4.03 -16.42
N GLY A 29 4.11 3.78 -15.36
CA GLY A 29 5.57 3.72 -15.39
C GLY A 29 6.15 2.31 -15.56
N GLY A 30 5.32 1.30 -15.87
CA GLY A 30 5.71 -0.10 -15.97
C GLY A 30 5.74 -0.85 -14.63
N GLY A 31 5.26 -0.22 -13.55
CA GLY A 31 5.18 -0.82 -12.22
C GLY A 31 4.01 -1.79 -12.05
N LEU A 32 3.46 -1.82 -10.85
CA LEU A 32 2.37 -2.72 -10.48
C LEU A 32 1.10 -2.41 -11.27
N ARG A 33 0.46 -3.44 -11.84
CA ARG A 33 -0.86 -3.30 -12.46
C ARG A 33 -1.87 -2.81 -11.42
N TYR A 34 -2.88 -2.08 -11.87
CA TYR A 34 -3.95 -1.53 -11.01
C TYR A 34 -3.46 -0.54 -9.94
N CYS A 35 -2.18 -0.16 -9.95
CA CYS A 35 -1.61 0.80 -9.02
C CYS A 35 -1.45 2.16 -9.71
N LYS A 36 -2.11 3.17 -9.17
CA LYS A 36 -1.83 4.58 -9.46
C LYS A 36 -1.12 5.17 -8.26
N ALA A 37 -0.06 5.96 -8.48
CA ALA A 37 0.67 6.58 -7.40
C ALA A 37 1.22 7.96 -7.75
N MET A 38 1.38 8.79 -6.72
CA MET A 38 2.06 10.09 -6.77
C MET A 38 2.80 10.38 -5.46
N GLY A 39 3.82 11.24 -5.54
CA GLY A 39 4.48 11.81 -4.36
C GLY A 39 3.65 12.96 -3.81
N VAL A 40 3.53 13.04 -2.48
CA VAL A 40 2.82 14.11 -1.76
C VAL A 40 3.68 14.56 -0.59
N GLU A 41 3.65 15.84 -0.26
CA GLU A 41 4.34 16.41 0.90
C GLU A 41 3.35 16.57 2.07
N LEU A 42 3.79 16.21 3.28
CA LEU A 42 3.10 16.52 4.53
C LEU A 42 3.90 17.58 5.29
N LYS A 43 3.66 18.86 4.94
CA LYS A 43 4.41 20.03 5.44
C LYS A 43 4.46 20.09 6.97
N ASP A 44 3.33 19.87 7.63
CA ASP A 44 3.22 19.97 9.09
C ASP A 44 4.04 18.90 9.83
N ARG A 45 4.39 17.81 9.14
CA ARG A 45 5.19 16.70 9.69
C ARG A 45 6.63 16.69 9.19
N GLY A 46 7.00 17.57 8.25
CA GLY A 46 8.33 17.57 7.63
C GLY A 46 8.68 16.27 6.91
N ILE A 47 7.68 15.55 6.38
CA ILE A 47 7.86 14.27 5.68
C ILE A 47 7.12 14.27 4.34
N THR A 48 7.36 13.23 3.56
CA THR A 48 6.69 12.98 2.29
C THR A 48 5.98 11.64 2.30
N GLN A 49 5.10 11.43 1.34
CA GLN A 49 4.32 10.21 1.17
C GLN A 49 4.33 9.77 -0.28
N VAL A 50 4.24 8.46 -0.46
CA VAL A 50 3.77 7.87 -1.71
C VAL A 50 2.28 7.64 -1.54
N SER A 51 1.46 8.48 -2.18
CA SER A 51 0.00 8.32 -2.21
C SER A 51 -0.39 7.34 -3.31
N ILE A 52 -1.19 6.33 -2.95
CA ILE A 52 -1.53 5.21 -3.83
C ILE A 52 -3.04 5.05 -3.91
N ASN A 53 -3.52 4.92 -5.14
CA ASN A 53 -4.87 4.44 -5.43
C ASN A 53 -4.74 3.06 -6.07
N MET A 54 -5.10 2.01 -5.31
CA MET A 54 -5.19 0.65 -5.80
C MET A 54 -6.57 0.42 -6.40
N THR A 55 -6.66 0.36 -7.72
CA THR A 55 -7.93 0.28 -8.45
C THR A 55 -8.52 -1.13 -8.45
N ASP A 56 -7.70 -2.15 -8.20
CA ASP A 56 -8.14 -3.54 -8.06
C ASP A 56 -7.21 -4.31 -7.12
N TYR A 57 -7.57 -4.33 -5.84
CA TYR A 57 -6.76 -4.97 -4.80
C TYR A 57 -6.77 -6.51 -4.93
N THR A 58 -7.79 -7.10 -5.55
CA THR A 58 -7.89 -8.56 -5.74
C THR A 58 -6.89 -9.10 -6.77
N LYS A 59 -6.40 -8.21 -7.65
CA LYS A 59 -5.36 -8.52 -8.65
C LYS A 59 -4.00 -8.02 -8.24
N THR A 60 -3.91 -7.00 -7.39
CA THR A 60 -2.66 -6.48 -6.84
C THR A 60 -2.86 -6.09 -5.39
N ALA A 61 -2.45 -6.98 -4.49
CA ALA A 61 -2.56 -6.80 -3.06
C ALA A 61 -1.73 -5.61 -2.54
N LEU A 62 -2.22 -4.97 -1.47
CA LEU A 62 -1.60 -3.77 -0.89
C LEU A 62 -0.17 -4.01 -0.40
N TYR A 63 0.11 -5.19 0.15
CA TYR A 63 1.45 -5.54 0.63
C TYR A 63 2.50 -5.43 -0.48
N ARG A 64 2.16 -5.71 -1.75
CA ARG A 64 3.10 -5.62 -2.87
C ARG A 64 3.51 -4.18 -3.13
N ALA A 65 2.55 -3.26 -3.08
CA ALA A 65 2.84 -1.84 -3.22
C ALA A 65 3.70 -1.35 -2.06
N PHE A 66 3.40 -1.80 -0.84
CA PHE A 66 4.18 -1.44 0.34
C PHE A 66 5.61 -1.95 0.30
N GLU A 67 5.82 -3.22 -0.04
CA GLU A 67 7.16 -3.80 -0.15
C GLU A 67 7.96 -3.18 -1.30
N LEU A 68 7.32 -2.86 -2.43
CA LEU A 68 8.01 -2.18 -3.52
C LEU A 68 8.42 -0.75 -3.14
N VAL A 69 7.56 -0.01 -2.44
CA VAL A 69 7.94 1.30 -1.87
C VAL A 69 9.08 1.15 -0.86
N ARG A 70 9.06 0.12 -0.01
CA ARG A 70 10.12 -0.16 0.95
C ARG A 70 11.46 -0.42 0.27
N ILE A 71 11.46 -1.23 -0.79
CA ILE A 71 12.65 -1.55 -1.58
C ILE A 71 13.19 -0.29 -2.27
N GLU A 72 12.33 0.49 -2.93
CA GLU A 72 12.77 1.69 -3.63
C GLU A 72 13.23 2.78 -2.65
N ALA A 73 12.55 2.97 -1.52
CA ALA A 73 12.97 3.94 -0.48
C ALA A 73 14.36 3.63 0.09
N ARG A 74 14.67 2.35 0.33
CA ARG A 74 15.99 1.92 0.80
C ARG A 74 17.13 2.33 -0.14
N ARG A 75 16.89 2.42 -1.46
CA ARG A 75 17.89 2.87 -2.44
C ARG A 75 18.31 4.33 -2.25
N TYR A 76 17.47 5.13 -1.61
CA TYR A 76 17.74 6.53 -1.28
C TYR A 76 18.21 6.71 0.17
N GLY A 77 18.42 5.63 0.93
CA GLY A 77 18.69 5.71 2.37
C GLY A 77 17.50 6.21 3.20
N VAL A 78 16.29 6.14 2.64
CA VAL A 78 15.05 6.58 3.28
C VAL A 78 14.30 5.38 3.85
N SER A 79 13.65 5.58 4.99
CA SER A 79 12.84 4.55 5.66
C SER A 79 11.35 4.87 5.55
N ILE A 80 10.51 3.85 5.68
CA ILE A 80 9.07 4.02 5.86
C ILE A 80 8.80 4.28 7.34
N VAL A 81 8.07 5.35 7.67
CA VAL A 81 7.73 5.75 9.05
C VAL A 81 6.27 5.49 9.42
N GLY A 82 5.51 4.88 8.51
CA GLY A 82 4.13 4.49 8.70
C GLY A 82 3.38 4.45 7.38
N SER A 83 2.11 4.08 7.45
CA SER A 83 1.19 4.13 6.32
C SER A 83 -0.23 4.36 6.82
N GLU A 84 -1.13 4.73 5.92
CA GLU A 84 -2.50 5.07 6.26
C GLU A 84 -3.46 4.61 5.15
N ILE A 85 -4.60 4.07 5.56
CA ILE A 85 -5.77 3.91 4.69
C ILE A 85 -6.56 5.20 4.74
N ILE A 86 -6.95 5.71 3.58
CA ILE A 86 -7.81 6.89 3.47
C ILE A 86 -9.25 6.43 3.25
N GLY A 87 -10.10 6.63 4.25
CA GLY A 87 -11.51 6.23 4.21
C GLY A 87 -11.72 4.76 4.58
N LEU A 88 -12.58 4.08 3.83
CA LEU A 88 -12.93 2.68 4.05
C LEU A 88 -12.07 1.75 3.19
N VAL A 89 -11.85 0.54 3.68
CA VAL A 89 -11.11 -0.51 2.97
C VAL A 89 -11.86 -1.83 3.06
N PRO A 90 -11.90 -2.64 1.98
CA PRO A 90 -12.42 -4.00 2.05
C PRO A 90 -11.56 -4.85 2.98
N MET A 91 -12.21 -5.61 3.86
CA MET A 91 -11.55 -6.52 4.80
C MET A 91 -10.56 -7.46 4.10
N GLU A 92 -10.95 -8.00 2.94
CA GLU A 92 -10.11 -8.87 2.11
C GLU A 92 -8.73 -8.27 1.79
N ALA A 93 -8.66 -6.97 1.48
CA ALA A 93 -7.39 -6.31 1.17
C ALA A 93 -6.41 -6.28 2.38
N LEU A 94 -6.95 -6.19 3.60
CA LEU A 94 -6.18 -6.24 4.84
C LEU A 94 -5.76 -7.67 5.18
N ILE A 95 -6.69 -8.62 5.03
CA ILE A 95 -6.44 -10.04 5.31
C ILE A 95 -5.40 -10.62 4.36
N ASP A 96 -5.43 -10.30 3.07
CA ASP A 96 -4.39 -10.69 2.11
C ASP A 96 -3.00 -10.19 2.54
N THR A 97 -2.95 -8.96 3.05
CA THR A 97 -1.72 -8.35 3.55
C THR A 97 -1.23 -9.05 4.82
N ALA A 98 -2.12 -9.33 5.77
CA ALA A 98 -1.80 -10.06 6.99
C ALA A 98 -1.31 -11.49 6.69
N SER A 99 -2.00 -12.19 5.80
CA SER A 99 -1.66 -13.55 5.39
C SER A 99 -0.26 -13.62 4.78
N TYR A 100 0.10 -12.64 3.95
CA TYR A 100 1.45 -12.53 3.39
C TYR A 100 2.53 -12.33 4.46
N TYR A 101 2.36 -11.37 5.38
CA TYR A 101 3.39 -11.07 6.38
C TYR A 101 3.52 -12.13 7.48
N LEU A 102 2.42 -12.81 7.81
CA LEU A 102 2.42 -13.89 8.79
C LEU A 102 2.85 -15.23 8.18
N GLY A 103 2.88 -15.35 6.85
CA GLY A 103 3.23 -16.59 6.17
C GLY A 103 2.20 -17.70 6.42
N LEU A 104 0.91 -17.36 6.44
CA LEU A 104 -0.14 -18.32 6.74
C LEU A 104 -0.28 -19.37 5.64
N GLU A 105 -0.27 -20.64 6.02
CA GLU A 105 -0.46 -21.77 5.11
C GLU A 105 -1.91 -22.28 5.14
N ASN A 106 -2.46 -22.59 3.97
CA ASN A 106 -3.84 -23.08 3.81
C ASN A 106 -4.92 -22.20 4.47
N PHE A 107 -4.63 -20.90 4.64
CA PHE A 107 -5.53 -19.95 5.24
C PHE A 107 -6.55 -19.43 4.23
N SER A 108 -7.79 -19.21 4.68
CA SER A 108 -8.85 -18.65 3.85
C SER A 108 -9.78 -17.72 4.64
N MET A 109 -10.58 -16.93 3.91
CA MET A 109 -11.53 -16.00 4.51
C MET A 109 -12.57 -16.69 5.41
N GLN A 110 -12.86 -17.98 5.18
CA GLN A 110 -13.78 -18.76 6.03
C GLN A 110 -13.25 -19.01 7.44
N GLN A 111 -11.96 -18.75 7.70
CA GLN A 111 -11.35 -18.80 9.02
C GLN A 111 -11.34 -17.44 9.74
N VAL A 112 -11.77 -16.36 9.06
CA VAL A 112 -11.97 -15.05 9.68
C VAL A 112 -13.34 -15.04 10.35
N LEU A 113 -13.36 -14.87 11.69
CA LEU A 113 -14.57 -14.97 12.50
C LEU A 113 -15.63 -13.95 12.05
N GLU A 114 -15.23 -12.70 11.88
CA GLU A 114 -16.10 -11.60 11.45
C GLU A 114 -16.71 -11.88 10.07
N ALA A 115 -15.95 -12.49 9.15
CA ALA A 115 -16.46 -12.86 7.83
C ALA A 115 -17.60 -13.88 7.93
N ARG A 116 -17.48 -14.87 8.82
CA ARG A 116 -18.55 -15.85 9.05
C ARG A 116 -19.78 -15.24 9.68
N ILE A 117 -19.61 -14.37 10.67
CA ILE A 117 -20.74 -13.72 11.36
C ILE A 117 -21.54 -12.83 10.39
N MET A 118 -20.89 -12.22 9.40
CA MET A 118 -21.56 -11.39 8.40
C MET A 118 -22.37 -12.19 7.35
N GLU A 119 -22.15 -13.51 7.25
CA GLU A 119 -22.88 -14.41 6.34
C GLU A 119 -24.15 -15.01 6.97
N GLU A 120 -24.33 -14.86 8.29
CA GLU A 120 -25.51 -15.28 9.07
C GLU A 120 -26.56 -14.15 9.21
#